data_AF-B4N912-F1
#
_entry.id   AF-B4N912-F1
#
_cell.length_a   1.000
_cell.length_b   1.000
_cell.length_c   1.000
_cell.angle_alpha   90.00
_cell.angle_beta   90.00
_cell.angle_gamma   90.00
#
_symmetry.space_group_name_H-M   'P 1'
#
loop_
_entity.id
_entity.type
_entity.pdbx_description
1 polymer ?
#
loop_
_entity_poly.entity_id
_entity_poly.type
_entity_poly.pdbx_seq_one_letter_code
_entity_poly.pdbx_strand_id
1 'polypeptide(L)'
;MSLLSDKLSPEELEMAMAIPRYPQLPLPLIKYEMVHKLKCTRNEQVSWPLVKPKPKGVDLAKVAKSTKSAANIGDVGDEEDIIYLWNSPRLMILFDGGDINCALHYIVESLHDPFAENAVATLLIQECLLKEFRDRLLDRFQEMPAPIANHPILLRSMEKLKALKATTIVGNAMKHTPNLGTPILVCDFTHNYLGAGPTGVITLHTFRTPKDATEVYLKESVKFSSVCIWNENLASAYETVARMATVQIFLINCYDVDLDPIKAAFIADKNMVKVYRGYHYETITFRKLRKVIVFPIGNIWTDQ
;
A
#
# COMPACT_ATOMS: atom_id res chain seq x y z
N MET A 1 -50.47 24.47 55.63
CA MET A 1 -50.11 23.41 54.66
C MET A 1 -49.57 22.24 55.46
N SER A 2 -50.30 21.13 55.52
CA SER A 2 -50.37 20.10 54.47
C SER A 2 -49.22 19.11 54.71
N LEU A 3 -49.47 18.05 55.51
CA LEU A 3 -50.02 16.75 55.07
C LEU A 3 -48.97 15.96 54.28
N LEU A 4 -48.83 14.67 54.62
CA LEU A 4 -47.85 13.69 54.08
C LEU A 4 -46.44 13.73 54.73
N SER A 5 -46.36 13.69 56.06
CA SER A 5 -45.14 13.26 56.78
C SER A 5 -45.22 11.83 57.34
N ASP A 6 -46.39 11.19 57.29
CA ASP A 6 -46.61 9.83 57.80
C ASP A 6 -46.93 8.86 56.66
N LYS A 7 -46.28 7.70 56.70
CA LYS A 7 -46.38 6.55 55.75
C LYS A 7 -45.59 6.66 54.44
N LEU A 8 -44.27 6.80 54.55
CA LEU A 8 -43.36 5.95 53.77
C LEU A 8 -42.59 5.06 54.75
N SER A 9 -42.49 3.78 54.44
CA SER A 9 -41.62 2.83 55.14
C SER A 9 -40.14 3.13 54.84
N PRO A 10 -39.19 2.64 55.66
CA PRO A 10 -37.76 2.84 55.42
C PRO A 10 -37.30 2.39 54.02
N GLU A 11 -37.88 1.30 53.50
CA GLU A 11 -37.58 0.73 52.19
C GLU A 11 -38.04 1.65 51.03
N GLU A 12 -39.18 2.33 51.17
CA GLU A 12 -39.69 3.26 50.16
C GLU A 12 -38.86 4.56 50.11
N LEU A 13 -38.28 4.98 51.23
CA LEU A 13 -37.36 6.12 51.27
C LEU A 13 -36.02 5.80 50.59
N GLU A 14 -35.52 4.58 50.76
CA GLU A 14 -34.29 4.08 50.12
C GLU A 14 -34.46 3.98 48.60
N MET A 15 -35.63 3.53 48.14
CA MET A 15 -35.97 3.47 46.71
C MET A 15 -36.12 4.86 46.08
N ALA A 16 -36.61 5.86 46.81
CA ALA A 16 -36.70 7.26 46.33
C ALA A 16 -35.34 7.96 46.20
N MET A 17 -34.29 7.44 46.87
CA MET A 17 -32.91 7.96 46.79
C MET A 17 -32.00 7.13 45.87
N ALA A 18 -32.55 6.12 45.18
CA ALA A 18 -31.80 5.26 44.27
C ALA A 18 -31.39 6.00 42.98
N ILE A 19 -30.23 6.67 43.02
CA ILE A 19 -29.58 7.24 41.83
C ILE A 19 -29.47 6.13 40.76
N PRO A 20 -30.00 6.32 39.53
CA PRO A 20 -29.92 5.30 38.51
C PRO A 20 -28.45 5.04 38.15
N ARG A 21 -27.95 3.87 38.59
CA ARG A 21 -26.63 3.39 38.20
C ARG A 21 -26.68 2.98 36.74
N TYR A 22 -26.29 3.88 35.85
CA TYR A 22 -25.99 3.53 34.47
C TYR A 22 -25.04 2.32 34.46
N PRO A 23 -25.26 1.33 33.58
CA PRO A 23 -24.31 0.23 33.44
C PRO A 23 -22.95 0.83 33.10
N GLN A 24 -21.92 0.50 33.88
CA GLN A 24 -20.58 1.00 33.60
C GLN A 24 -20.18 0.55 32.20
N LEU A 25 -19.86 1.53 31.34
CA LEU A 25 -19.30 1.25 30.02
C LEU A 25 -18.10 0.31 30.20
N PRO A 26 -17.93 -0.70 29.33
CA PRO A 26 -16.77 -1.58 29.41
C PRO A 26 -15.50 -0.73 29.36
N LEU A 27 -14.57 -0.99 30.28
CA LEU A 27 -13.29 -0.30 30.34
C LEU A 27 -12.67 -0.27 28.94
N PRO A 28 -12.18 0.89 28.45
CA PRO A 28 -11.63 0.99 27.11
C PRO A 28 -10.49 -0.03 26.96
N LEU A 29 -10.68 -0.96 26.03
CA LEU A 29 -9.74 -2.05 25.72
C LEU A 29 -8.36 -1.51 25.33
N ILE A 30 -8.31 -0.29 24.81
CA ILE A 30 -7.11 0.43 24.44
C ILE A 30 -6.83 1.48 25.53
N LYS A 31 -5.74 1.29 26.28
CA LYS A 31 -5.23 2.30 27.21
C LYS A 31 -4.32 3.27 26.45
N TYR A 32 -4.29 4.54 26.84
CA TYR A 32 -3.38 5.55 26.27
C TYR A 32 -1.91 5.09 26.23
N GLU A 33 -1.47 4.36 27.26
CA GLU A 33 -0.13 3.76 27.33
C GLU A 33 0.18 2.71 26.26
N MET A 34 -0.83 2.06 25.67
CA MET A 34 -0.64 1.06 24.61
C MET A 34 -0.28 1.71 23.28
N VAL A 35 -0.74 2.94 23.04
CA VAL A 35 -0.46 3.70 21.81
C VAL A 35 0.97 4.25 21.82
N HIS A 36 1.45 4.70 22.99
CA HIS A 36 2.73 5.41 23.12
C HIS A 36 3.93 4.54 23.54
N LYS A 37 3.77 3.22 23.71
CA LYS A 37 4.85 2.29 24.08
C LYS A 37 5.21 1.25 23.01
N LEU A 38 4.66 1.36 21.79
CA LEU A 38 5.16 0.60 20.65
C LEU A 38 6.53 1.16 20.24
N LYS A 39 7.61 0.54 20.75
CA LYS A 39 8.94 0.68 20.14
C LYS A 39 8.84 0.11 18.73
N CYS A 40 8.69 0.99 17.74
CA CYS A 40 8.82 0.62 16.33
C CYS A 40 10.30 0.28 16.05
N THR A 41 10.70 -0.93 16.42
CA THR A 41 12.01 -1.51 16.10
C THR A 41 11.93 -2.05 14.68
N ARG A 42 12.47 -1.25 13.75
CA ARG A 42 12.57 -1.59 12.33
C ARG A 42 13.30 -2.92 12.15
N ASN A 43 12.80 -3.78 11.28
CA ASN A 43 13.59 -4.92 10.82
C ASN A 43 14.64 -4.40 9.81
N GLU A 44 15.93 -4.50 10.13
CA GLU A 44 17.04 -4.08 9.26
C GLU A 44 17.40 -5.15 8.21
N GLN A 45 16.70 -6.28 8.20
CA GLN A 45 16.90 -7.34 7.20
C GLN A 45 16.41 -6.89 5.82
N VAL A 46 17.35 -6.49 4.96
CA VAL A 46 17.13 -6.26 3.53
C VAL A 46 16.60 -7.54 2.88
N SER A 47 15.46 -7.46 2.22
CA SER A 47 14.83 -8.63 1.57
C SER A 47 15.09 -8.63 0.06
N TRP A 48 15.85 -9.65 -0.39
CA TRP A 48 16.30 -9.74 -1.77
C TRP A 48 15.27 -10.46 -2.66
N PRO A 49 15.13 -10.07 -3.94
CA PRO A 49 14.38 -10.84 -4.92
C PRO A 49 15.08 -12.19 -5.20
N LEU A 50 14.30 -13.25 -5.38
CA LEU A 50 14.85 -14.57 -5.66
C LEU A 50 15.45 -14.60 -7.09
N VAL A 51 16.75 -14.79 -7.19
CA VAL A 51 17.48 -14.93 -8.47
C VAL A 51 17.30 -16.35 -9.03
N LYS A 52 16.83 -16.45 -10.27
CA LYS A 52 16.93 -17.69 -11.06
C LYS A 52 17.84 -17.48 -12.28
N PRO A 53 18.84 -18.35 -12.50
CA PRO A 53 19.55 -18.36 -13.78
C PRO A 53 18.59 -18.81 -14.89
N LYS A 54 18.61 -18.13 -16.03
CA LYS A 54 17.86 -18.52 -17.24
C LYS A 54 18.25 -19.95 -17.64
N PRO A 55 17.30 -20.87 -17.91
CA PRO A 55 17.62 -22.22 -18.33
C PRO A 55 18.36 -22.19 -19.68
N LYS A 56 19.59 -22.73 -19.71
CA LYS A 56 20.35 -22.91 -20.94
C LYS A 56 19.63 -23.93 -21.84
N GLY A 57 19.20 -23.50 -23.03
CA GLY A 57 18.73 -24.41 -24.09
C GLY A 57 17.21 -24.61 -24.20
N VAL A 58 16.43 -23.53 -24.32
CA VAL A 58 15.08 -23.60 -24.93
C VAL A 58 14.98 -22.56 -26.05
N ASP A 59 14.91 -23.04 -27.30
CA ASP A 59 14.71 -22.21 -28.49
C ASP A 59 13.31 -21.56 -28.46
N LEU A 60 13.25 -20.30 -28.03
CA LEU A 60 12.03 -19.48 -28.05
C LEU A 60 11.48 -19.27 -29.49
N ALA A 61 12.26 -19.58 -30.52
CA ALA A 61 11.85 -19.58 -31.92
C ALA A 61 10.75 -20.60 -32.29
N LYS A 62 10.47 -21.62 -31.45
CA LYS A 62 9.44 -22.65 -31.75
C LYS A 62 8.07 -22.45 -31.10
N VAL A 63 7.92 -21.52 -30.15
CA VAL A 63 6.61 -21.21 -29.52
C VAL A 63 5.91 -20.02 -30.20
N ALA A 64 6.65 -19.18 -30.94
CA ALA A 64 6.15 -17.98 -31.62
C ALA A 64 5.36 -18.24 -32.92
N LYS A 65 4.54 -19.30 -32.98
CA LYS A 65 3.70 -19.64 -34.15
C LYS A 65 2.18 -19.58 -33.93
N SER A 66 1.70 -18.84 -32.92
CA SER A 66 0.27 -18.52 -32.81
C SER A 66 -0.10 -17.21 -32.09
N THR A 67 0.51 -16.07 -32.45
CA THR A 67 -0.16 -14.74 -32.48
C THR A 67 0.74 -13.70 -33.17
N LYS A 68 0.16 -12.85 -34.03
CA LYS A 68 0.87 -11.77 -34.72
C LYS A 68 0.71 -10.44 -33.96
N SER A 69 1.81 -9.83 -33.50
CA SER A 69 1.95 -8.37 -33.48
C SER A 69 3.38 -7.91 -33.12
N ALA A 70 3.95 -7.12 -34.02
CA ALA A 70 5.08 -6.18 -33.87
C ALA A 70 6.24 -6.53 -32.92
N ALA A 71 7.39 -6.88 -33.50
CA ALA A 71 8.69 -6.79 -32.84
C ALA A 71 9.15 -5.32 -32.74
N ASN A 72 9.95 -5.01 -31.71
CA ASN A 72 11.00 -4.00 -31.81
C ASN A 72 12.29 -4.63 -31.28
N ILE A 73 13.35 -4.58 -32.08
CA ILE A 73 14.66 -5.17 -31.79
C ILE A 73 15.55 -4.10 -31.17
N GLY A 74 16.27 -4.45 -30.11
CA GLY A 74 17.21 -3.56 -29.41
C GLY A 74 18.32 -4.37 -28.74
N ASP A 75 19.46 -4.43 -29.41
CA ASP A 75 20.70 -5.15 -29.08
C ASP A 75 21.83 -4.14 -28.76
N VAL A 76 22.90 -4.44 -28.01
CA VAL A 76 23.43 -5.70 -27.44
C VAL A 76 23.79 -5.47 -25.96
N GLY A 77 23.89 -6.53 -25.13
CA GLY A 77 24.57 -6.46 -23.83
C GLY A 77 24.74 -7.83 -23.17
N ASP A 78 25.91 -8.44 -23.31
CA ASP A 78 26.26 -9.74 -22.72
C ASP A 78 26.46 -9.65 -21.19
N GLU A 79 25.35 -9.69 -20.46
CA GLU A 79 25.31 -10.04 -19.04
C GLU A 79 24.45 -11.30 -18.88
N GLU A 80 24.81 -12.20 -17.96
CA GLU A 80 24.01 -13.41 -17.72
C GLU A 80 22.57 -13.01 -17.41
N ASP A 81 21.59 -13.49 -18.19
CA ASP A 81 20.17 -13.17 -18.03
C ASP A 81 19.63 -13.67 -16.67
N ILE A 82 19.85 -12.87 -15.64
CA ILE A 82 19.35 -13.10 -14.28
C ILE A 82 17.85 -12.77 -14.29
N ILE A 83 17.02 -13.79 -14.12
CA ILE A 83 15.57 -13.63 -13.99
C ILE A 83 15.27 -13.41 -12.50
N TYR A 84 15.02 -12.15 -12.15
CA TYR A 84 14.54 -11.77 -10.82
C TYR A 84 13.07 -12.17 -10.64
N LEU A 85 12.80 -12.99 -9.62
CA LEU A 85 11.45 -13.20 -9.10
C LEU A 85 11.17 -12.11 -8.07
N TRP A 86 10.36 -11.14 -8.49
CA TRP A 86 10.03 -9.97 -7.70
C TRP A 86 9.10 -10.30 -6.53
N ASN A 87 9.39 -9.71 -5.37
CA ASN A 87 8.68 -9.94 -4.12
C ASN A 87 7.34 -9.16 -4.10
N SER A 88 6.39 -9.57 -4.94
CA SER A 88 4.99 -9.11 -4.90
C SER A 88 4.79 -7.57 -4.95
N PRO A 89 5.31 -6.84 -5.96
CA PRO A 89 5.27 -5.38 -6.00
C PRO A 89 3.83 -4.82 -5.91
N ARG A 90 3.64 -3.70 -5.21
CA ARG A 90 2.32 -3.11 -4.92
C ARG A 90 2.09 -1.78 -5.66
N LEU A 91 0.84 -1.55 -6.05
CA LEU A 91 0.34 -0.24 -6.46
C LEU A 91 -0.24 0.50 -5.25
N MET A 92 0.13 1.76 -5.05
CA MET A 92 -0.48 2.62 -4.04
C MET A 92 -1.30 3.73 -4.70
N ILE A 93 -2.49 4.01 -4.17
CA ILE A 93 -3.39 5.05 -4.68
C ILE A 93 -3.80 5.94 -3.51
N LEU A 94 -3.57 7.25 -3.61
CA LEU A 94 -3.92 8.25 -2.60
C LEU A 94 -4.91 9.26 -3.18
N PHE A 95 -6.13 9.26 -2.64
CA PHE A 95 -7.19 10.22 -2.94
C PHE A 95 -7.14 11.41 -1.97
N ASP A 96 -7.82 12.51 -2.32
CA ASP A 96 -7.96 13.72 -1.52
C ASP A 96 -8.48 13.49 -0.09
N GLY A 97 -9.48 12.62 0.07
CA GLY A 97 -9.98 12.14 1.36
C GLY A 97 -9.18 10.98 1.95
N GLY A 98 -7.92 10.76 1.60
CA GLY A 98 -7.08 9.70 2.18
C GLY A 98 -6.21 10.20 3.34
N ASP A 99 -5.94 9.36 4.33
CA ASP A 99 -4.98 9.69 5.39
C ASP A 99 -3.54 9.76 4.83
N ILE A 100 -3.12 11.00 4.53
CA ILE A 100 -1.80 11.33 4.02
C ILE A 100 -0.66 10.90 4.96
N ASN A 101 -0.89 10.83 6.29
CA ASN A 101 0.16 10.50 7.24
C ASN A 101 0.44 8.99 7.27
N CYS A 102 -0.61 8.17 7.28
CA CYS A 102 -0.47 6.71 7.15
C CYS A 102 0.05 6.32 5.77
N ALA A 103 -0.40 6.99 4.71
CA ALA A 103 0.15 6.87 3.36
C ALA A 103 1.65 7.23 3.31
N LEU A 104 2.06 8.35 3.92
CA LEU A 104 3.47 8.78 4.01
C LEU A 104 4.34 7.83 4.83
N HIS A 105 3.80 7.20 5.88
CA HIS A 105 4.54 6.21 6.65
C HIS A 105 4.89 5.00 5.76
N TYR A 106 3.90 4.46 5.06
CA TYR A 106 4.06 3.27 4.24
C TYR A 106 4.96 3.48 3.00
N ILE A 107 4.82 4.63 2.31
CA ILE A 107 5.68 4.94 1.17
C ILE A 107 7.14 5.13 1.60
N VAL A 108 7.41 5.72 2.77
CA VAL A 108 8.79 5.92 3.29
C VAL A 108 9.47 4.59 3.62
N GLU A 109 8.71 3.59 4.10
CA GLU A 109 9.24 2.23 4.28
C GLU A 109 9.58 1.59 2.93
N SER A 110 8.67 1.65 1.96
CA SER A 110 8.89 1.16 0.59
C SER A 110 10.04 1.88 -0.14
N LEU A 111 10.28 3.16 0.17
CA LEU A 111 11.39 3.94 -0.40
C LEU A 111 12.75 3.52 0.15
N HIS A 112 12.79 3.00 1.38
CA HIS A 112 14.02 2.56 2.03
C HIS A 112 14.36 1.10 1.71
N ASP A 113 13.36 0.23 1.54
CA ASP A 113 13.52 -1.09 0.90
C ASP A 113 12.54 -1.30 -0.28
N PRO A 114 12.88 -0.78 -1.48
CA PRO A 114 12.04 -0.90 -2.68
C PRO A 114 12.05 -2.29 -3.31
N PHE A 115 12.85 -3.23 -2.78
CA PHE A 115 12.88 -4.64 -3.18
C PHE A 115 12.14 -5.55 -2.18
N ALA A 116 11.64 -4.97 -1.08
CA ALA A 116 10.94 -5.72 -0.06
C ALA A 116 9.67 -6.39 -0.56
N GLU A 117 9.26 -7.45 0.16
CA GLU A 117 7.95 -8.03 -0.08
C GLU A 117 6.87 -6.98 0.07
N ASN A 118 5.98 -6.91 -0.92
CA ASN A 118 4.87 -5.97 -0.96
C ASN A 118 5.25 -4.48 -1.11
N ALA A 119 6.52 -4.13 -1.31
CA ALA A 119 6.96 -2.74 -1.50
C ALA A 119 6.19 -2.03 -2.62
N VAL A 120 5.90 -0.74 -2.44
CA VAL A 120 5.28 0.10 -3.46
C VAL A 120 6.24 0.27 -4.65
N ALA A 121 5.83 -0.18 -5.83
CA ALA A 121 6.55 0.10 -7.07
C ALA A 121 6.00 1.35 -7.79
N THR A 122 4.71 1.64 -7.64
CA THR A 122 4.04 2.78 -8.27
C THR A 122 3.09 3.44 -7.30
N LEU A 123 3.12 4.77 -7.25
CA LEU A 123 2.23 5.63 -6.49
C LEU A 123 1.39 6.50 -7.43
N LEU A 124 0.07 6.39 -7.32
CA LEU A 124 -0.88 7.29 -7.95
C LEU A 124 -1.38 8.26 -6.88
N ILE A 125 -1.31 9.56 -7.13
CA ILE A 125 -1.78 10.60 -6.20
C ILE A 125 -2.76 11.56 -6.88
N GLN A 126 -3.81 11.96 -6.18
CA GLN A 126 -4.73 12.98 -6.69
C GLN A 126 -4.01 14.34 -6.78
N GLU A 127 -4.15 15.04 -7.91
CA GLU A 127 -3.35 16.24 -8.26
C GLU A 127 -3.31 17.32 -7.15
N CYS A 128 -4.41 17.52 -6.44
CA CYS A 128 -4.52 18.47 -5.33
C CYS A 128 -3.58 18.18 -4.15
N LEU A 129 -3.26 16.90 -3.88
CA LEU A 129 -2.38 16.51 -2.77
C LEU A 129 -0.89 16.52 -3.13
N LEU A 130 -0.52 16.59 -4.41
CA LEU A 130 0.86 16.39 -4.87
C LEU A 130 1.87 17.30 -4.12
N LYS A 131 1.53 18.58 -3.95
CA LYS A 131 2.41 19.55 -3.29
C LYS A 131 2.61 19.21 -1.82
N GLU A 132 1.51 19.05 -1.08
CA GLU A 132 1.54 18.74 0.35
C GLU A 132 2.25 17.42 0.64
N PHE A 133 1.97 16.40 -0.18
CA PHE A 133 2.63 15.10 -0.09
C PHE A 133 4.13 15.20 -0.34
N ARG A 134 4.55 15.91 -1.39
CA ARG A 134 5.98 16.14 -1.69
C ARG A 134 6.68 16.85 -0.55
N ASP A 135 6.11 17.94 -0.05
CA ASP A 135 6.72 18.77 0.99
C ASP A 135 6.91 17.94 2.28
N ARG A 136 5.89 17.17 2.69
CA ARG A 136 5.97 16.26 3.87
C ARG A 136 6.84 15.02 3.66
N LEU A 137 7.04 14.57 2.42
CA LEU A 137 7.89 13.42 2.09
C LEU A 137 9.37 13.78 2.18
N LEU A 138 9.74 14.99 1.74
CA LEU A 138 11.13 15.47 1.75
C LEU A 138 11.76 15.45 3.15
N ASP A 139 10.99 15.82 4.17
CA ASP A 139 11.42 15.80 5.58
C ASP A 139 11.58 14.38 6.16
N ARG A 140 11.00 13.37 5.50
CA ARG A 140 11.00 11.97 5.95
C ARG A 140 11.99 11.07 5.20
N PHE A 141 12.68 11.59 4.17
CA PHE A 141 13.69 10.80 3.47
C PHE A 141 14.85 10.43 4.40
N GLN A 142 15.09 9.12 4.49
CA GLN A 142 16.22 8.53 5.17
C GLN A 142 17.19 7.95 4.12
N GLU A 143 18.45 7.80 4.51
CA GLU A 143 19.44 7.05 3.73
C GLU A 143 19.00 5.60 3.52
N MET A 144 19.19 5.06 2.31
CA MET A 144 18.99 3.63 2.06
C MET A 144 20.18 2.81 2.55
N PRO A 145 19.97 1.58 3.04
CA PRO A 145 21.05 0.65 3.39
C PRO A 145 22.01 0.45 2.21
N ALA A 146 23.32 0.41 2.50
CA ALA A 146 24.35 0.23 1.47
C ALA A 146 24.10 -0.94 0.49
N PRO A 147 23.57 -2.11 0.89
CA PRO A 147 23.31 -3.19 -0.07
C PRO A 147 22.20 -2.85 -1.09
N ILE A 148 21.21 -2.06 -0.68
CA ILE A 148 20.10 -1.60 -1.55
C ILE A 148 20.60 -0.48 -2.46
N ALA A 149 21.32 0.49 -1.89
CA ALA A 149 21.91 1.61 -2.61
C ALA A 149 22.84 1.18 -3.76
N ASN A 150 23.60 0.09 -3.56
CA ASN A 150 24.52 -0.47 -4.55
C ASN A 150 23.89 -1.55 -5.44
N HIS A 151 22.57 -1.74 -5.41
CA HIS A 151 21.89 -2.75 -6.22
C HIS A 151 22.04 -2.41 -7.73
N PRO A 152 22.53 -3.32 -8.59
CA PRO A 152 22.86 -3.00 -9.99
C PRO A 152 21.67 -2.47 -10.81
N ILE A 153 20.46 -3.01 -10.55
CA ILE A 153 19.22 -2.54 -11.16
C ILE A 153 18.90 -1.09 -10.79
N LEU A 154 19.10 -0.68 -9.53
CA LEU A 154 18.89 0.69 -9.08
C LEU A 154 19.89 1.63 -9.77
N LEU A 155 21.16 1.27 -9.79
CA LEU A 155 22.22 2.04 -10.45
C LEU A 155 21.92 2.24 -11.95
N ARG A 156 21.60 1.17 -12.68
CA ARG A 156 21.18 1.23 -14.09
C ARG A 156 19.93 2.09 -14.32
N SER A 157 19.00 2.08 -13.36
CA SER A 157 17.79 2.91 -13.44
C SER A 157 18.08 4.38 -13.17
N MET A 158 18.99 4.70 -12.24
CA MET A 158 19.49 6.05 -12.01
C MET A 158 20.23 6.62 -13.24
N GLU A 159 21.01 5.82 -13.94
CA GLU A 159 21.65 6.23 -15.20
C GLU A 159 20.62 6.56 -16.29
N LYS A 160 19.58 5.72 -16.45
CA LYS A 160 18.47 5.99 -17.37
C LYS A 160 17.71 7.25 -17.00
N LEU A 161 17.39 7.48 -15.72
CA LEU A 161 16.74 8.72 -15.26
C LEU A 161 17.55 9.97 -15.63
N LYS A 162 18.87 9.94 -15.46
CA LYS A 162 19.78 11.02 -15.87
C LYS A 162 19.76 11.24 -17.39
N ALA A 163 19.84 10.16 -18.18
CA ALA A 163 19.80 10.22 -19.65
C ALA A 163 18.46 10.78 -20.18
N LEU A 164 17.35 10.39 -19.55
CA LEU A 164 15.99 10.85 -19.89
C LEU A 164 15.66 12.24 -19.33
N LYS A 165 16.55 12.85 -18.53
CA LYS A 165 16.33 14.12 -17.81
C LYS A 165 15.02 14.12 -17.01
N ALA A 166 14.74 13.00 -16.36
CA ALA A 166 13.47 12.77 -15.68
C ALA A 166 13.30 13.69 -14.45
N THR A 167 12.08 14.18 -14.23
CA THR A 167 11.71 14.91 -13.02
C THR A 167 11.70 13.95 -11.84
N THR A 168 12.57 14.17 -10.86
CA THR A 168 12.71 13.28 -9.69
C THR A 168 12.47 14.02 -8.38
N ILE A 169 11.91 13.31 -7.40
CA ILE A 169 11.84 13.71 -6.00
C ILE A 169 12.86 12.85 -5.26
N VAL A 170 13.88 13.49 -4.69
CA VAL A 170 14.98 12.86 -3.98
C VAL A 170 15.21 13.57 -2.64
N GLY A 171 15.76 12.83 -1.67
CA GLY A 171 16.25 13.39 -0.41
C GLY A 171 17.37 14.41 -0.60
N ASN A 172 17.58 15.24 0.43
CA ASN A 172 18.56 16.31 0.36
C ASN A 172 19.99 15.76 0.38
N ALA A 173 20.64 15.74 -0.79
CA ALA A 173 22.00 15.24 -0.99
C ALA A 173 23.05 15.80 -0.01
N MET A 174 22.87 16.99 0.57
CA MET A 174 23.79 17.54 1.58
C MET A 174 23.71 16.83 2.94
N LYS A 175 22.65 16.07 3.20
CA LYS A 175 22.47 15.25 4.42
C LYS A 175 22.88 13.78 4.23
N HIS A 176 23.29 13.38 3.02
CA HIS A 176 23.50 11.97 2.67
C HIS A 176 24.97 11.62 2.48
N THR A 177 25.39 10.53 3.12
CA THR A 177 26.72 9.97 3.10
C THR A 177 26.99 9.33 1.73
N PRO A 178 28.16 9.52 1.08
CA PRO A 178 28.42 9.03 -0.28
C PRO A 178 28.22 7.51 -0.51
N ASN A 179 28.26 6.71 0.55
CA ASN A 179 28.09 5.25 0.49
C ASN A 179 26.65 4.77 0.74
N LEU A 180 25.73 5.69 1.08
CA LEU A 180 24.35 5.41 1.39
C LEU A 180 23.44 6.16 0.39
N GLY A 181 22.76 5.39 -0.44
CA GLY A 181 21.95 5.93 -1.54
C GLY A 181 20.74 6.70 -1.04
N THR A 182 20.35 7.74 -1.75
CA THR A 182 19.11 8.47 -1.49
C THR A 182 17.93 7.80 -2.19
N PRO A 183 16.78 7.56 -1.55
CA PRO A 183 15.58 7.08 -2.21
C PRO A 183 15.10 8.02 -3.32
N ILE A 184 14.47 7.46 -4.36
CA ILE A 184 14.08 8.20 -5.57
C ILE A 184 12.64 7.87 -5.95
N LEU A 185 11.85 8.93 -6.14
CA LEU A 185 10.61 8.87 -6.92
C LEU A 185 10.83 9.57 -8.24
N VAL A 186 10.26 9.05 -9.32
CA VAL A 186 10.22 9.71 -10.62
C VAL A 186 8.80 10.13 -10.97
N CYS A 187 8.59 11.40 -11.32
CA CYS A 187 7.30 11.93 -11.71
C CYS A 187 7.01 11.64 -13.19
N ASP A 188 5.81 11.14 -13.49
CA ASP A 188 5.23 10.99 -14.82
C ASP A 188 6.00 10.06 -15.79
N PHE A 189 6.81 9.14 -15.25
CA PHE A 189 7.45 8.04 -16.00
C PHE A 189 6.84 6.69 -15.59
N THR A 190 6.59 5.81 -16.55
CA THR A 190 6.24 4.40 -16.29
C THR A 190 7.49 3.53 -16.18
N HIS A 191 7.41 2.38 -15.51
CA HIS A 191 8.53 1.45 -15.34
C HIS A 191 9.13 0.96 -16.66
N ASN A 192 8.35 0.97 -17.76
CA ASN A 192 8.82 0.67 -19.11
C ASN A 192 10.09 1.41 -19.53
N TYR A 193 10.28 2.65 -19.05
CA TYR A 193 11.47 3.44 -19.35
C TYR A 193 12.69 3.04 -18.50
N LEU A 194 12.47 2.42 -17.34
CA LEU A 194 13.48 2.08 -16.36
C LEU A 194 13.96 0.62 -16.50
N GLY A 195 13.04 -0.33 -16.63
CA GLY A 195 13.36 -1.75 -16.73
C GLY A 195 12.14 -2.67 -16.66
N ALA A 196 12.40 -3.97 -16.48
CA ALA A 196 11.36 -4.97 -16.32
C ALA A 196 11.14 -5.31 -14.84
N GLY A 197 10.03 -4.82 -14.25
CA GLY A 197 9.71 -5.01 -12.83
C GLY A 197 10.16 -3.85 -11.94
N PRO A 198 10.05 -3.97 -10.60
CA PRO A 198 10.48 -2.94 -9.66
C PRO A 198 11.97 -2.65 -9.81
N THR A 199 12.28 -1.39 -10.09
CA THR A 199 13.61 -0.94 -10.51
C THR A 199 14.47 -0.36 -9.39
N GLY A 200 13.99 -0.44 -8.14
CA GLY A 200 14.52 0.33 -7.00
C GLY A 200 14.08 1.79 -6.98
N VAL A 201 13.44 2.27 -8.05
CA VAL A 201 12.83 3.60 -8.16
C VAL A 201 11.31 3.43 -8.10
N ILE A 202 10.62 4.30 -7.35
CA ILE A 202 9.15 4.32 -7.33
C ILE A 202 8.64 5.29 -8.40
N THR A 203 7.71 4.86 -9.25
CA THR A 203 7.04 5.76 -10.21
C THR A 203 5.91 6.53 -9.52
N LEU A 204 5.82 7.83 -9.76
CA LEU A 204 4.81 8.73 -9.21
C LEU A 204 4.00 9.34 -10.36
N HIS A 205 2.69 9.17 -10.34
CA HIS A 205 1.79 9.76 -11.33
C HIS A 205 0.66 10.52 -10.66
N THR A 206 0.21 11.60 -11.28
CA THR A 206 -0.99 12.32 -10.86
C THR A 206 -2.26 11.78 -11.54
N PHE A 207 -3.41 11.91 -10.86
CA PHE A 207 -4.72 11.64 -11.44
C PHE A 207 -5.77 12.66 -10.96
N ARG A 208 -6.90 12.76 -11.68
CA ARG A 208 -8.05 13.60 -11.32
C ARG A 208 -9.28 12.77 -10.92
N THR A 209 -9.49 11.63 -11.57
CA THR A 209 -10.64 10.74 -11.32
C THR A 209 -10.20 9.28 -11.15
N PRO A 210 -11.04 8.41 -10.54
CA PRO A 210 -10.81 6.95 -10.50
C PRO A 210 -10.58 6.30 -11.87
N LYS A 211 -11.18 6.88 -12.93
CA LYS A 211 -10.96 6.47 -14.32
C LYS A 211 -9.53 6.75 -14.76
N ASP A 212 -9.03 7.96 -14.53
CA ASP A 212 -7.66 8.34 -14.90
C ASP A 212 -6.61 7.50 -14.16
N ALA A 213 -6.82 7.24 -12.87
CA ALA A 213 -5.98 6.35 -12.08
C ALA A 213 -5.93 4.92 -12.68
N THR A 214 -7.06 4.41 -13.17
CA THR A 214 -7.12 3.13 -13.89
C THR A 214 -6.36 3.21 -15.21
N GLU A 215 -6.47 4.30 -15.97
CA GLU A 215 -5.79 4.48 -17.25
C GLU A 215 -4.26 4.59 -17.11
N VAL A 216 -3.75 5.15 -15.99
CA VAL A 216 -2.32 5.12 -15.67
C VAL A 216 -1.88 3.71 -15.31
N TYR A 217 -2.61 3.01 -14.45
CA TYR A 217 -2.33 1.60 -14.10
C TYR A 217 -2.28 0.67 -15.33
N LEU A 218 -3.15 0.88 -16.33
CA LEU A 218 -3.14 0.11 -17.58
C LEU A 218 -1.94 0.40 -18.51
N LYS A 219 -1.17 1.48 -18.26
CA LYS A 219 0.05 1.83 -19.00
C LYS A 219 1.33 1.32 -18.31
N GLU A 220 1.25 0.94 -17.04
CA GLU A 220 2.39 0.34 -16.32
C GLU A 220 2.61 -1.11 -16.76
N SER A 221 3.88 -1.51 -16.87
CA SER A 221 4.27 -2.90 -17.19
C SER A 221 4.52 -3.77 -15.95
N VAL A 222 4.63 -3.17 -14.77
CA VAL A 222 4.74 -3.89 -13.51
C VAL A 222 3.43 -4.63 -13.23
N LYS A 223 3.54 -5.95 -13.03
CA LYS A 223 2.41 -6.78 -12.59
C LYS A 223 2.29 -6.69 -11.08
N PHE A 224 1.40 -5.84 -10.60
CA PHE A 224 1.15 -5.65 -9.18
C PHE A 224 0.49 -6.89 -8.55
N SER A 225 0.97 -7.31 -7.38
CA SER A 225 0.38 -8.38 -6.56
C SER A 225 -0.96 -7.96 -5.94
N SER A 226 -1.01 -6.69 -5.55
CA SER A 226 -2.00 -6.08 -4.69
C SER A 226 -2.02 -4.57 -4.94
N VAL A 227 -3.10 -3.92 -4.50
CA VAL A 227 -3.25 -2.46 -4.51
C VAL A 227 -3.62 -2.00 -3.10
N CYS A 228 -2.95 -0.97 -2.58
CA CYS A 228 -3.45 -0.23 -1.42
C CYS A 228 -4.07 1.11 -1.84
N ILE A 229 -5.23 1.44 -1.26
CA ILE A 229 -6.06 2.60 -1.60
C ILE A 229 -6.31 3.41 -0.32
N TRP A 230 -5.86 4.65 -0.29
CA TRP A 230 -6.11 5.59 0.81
C TRP A 230 -7.25 6.53 0.42
N ASN A 231 -8.43 6.32 1.00
CA ASN A 231 -9.65 7.08 0.75
C ASN A 231 -10.71 6.81 1.84
N GLU A 232 -11.24 7.84 2.47
CA GLU A 232 -12.41 7.78 3.36
C GLU A 232 -13.71 7.45 2.59
N ASN A 233 -13.82 7.91 1.34
CA ASN A 233 -14.96 7.60 0.48
C ASN A 233 -14.82 6.19 -0.11
N LEU A 234 -15.37 5.21 0.60
CA LEU A 234 -15.44 3.82 0.17
C LEU A 234 -16.04 3.66 -1.24
N ALA A 235 -17.06 4.45 -1.64
CA ALA A 235 -17.67 4.29 -2.97
C ALA A 235 -16.66 4.55 -4.10
N SER A 236 -15.80 5.56 -3.96
CA SER A 236 -14.72 5.85 -4.91
C SER A 236 -13.61 4.79 -4.88
N ALA A 237 -13.31 4.22 -3.71
CA ALA A 237 -12.41 3.08 -3.60
C ALA A 237 -12.98 1.85 -4.33
N TYR A 238 -14.25 1.49 -4.09
CA TYR A 238 -14.94 0.40 -4.77
C TYR A 238 -15.08 0.60 -6.28
N GLU A 239 -15.25 1.84 -6.76
CA GLU A 239 -15.19 2.13 -8.20
C GLU A 239 -13.81 1.76 -8.78
N THR A 240 -12.74 2.18 -8.11
CA THR A 240 -11.35 1.87 -8.50
C THR A 240 -11.11 0.36 -8.50
N VAL A 241 -11.54 -0.33 -7.43
CA VAL A 241 -11.49 -1.79 -7.33
C VAL A 241 -12.24 -2.43 -8.51
N ALA A 242 -13.46 -1.99 -8.82
CA ALA A 242 -14.27 -2.56 -9.90
C ALA A 242 -13.61 -2.41 -11.29
N ARG A 243 -12.85 -1.33 -11.51
CA ARG A 243 -12.17 -1.00 -12.77
C ARG A 243 -10.87 -1.79 -12.99
N MET A 244 -10.11 -2.10 -11.95
CA MET A 244 -8.82 -2.82 -12.07
C MET A 244 -9.04 -4.31 -12.33
N ALA A 245 -8.73 -4.79 -13.54
CA ALA A 245 -9.10 -6.13 -13.99
C ALA A 245 -8.10 -7.24 -13.64
N THR A 246 -6.79 -6.94 -13.50
CA THR A 246 -5.76 -7.98 -13.30
C THR A 246 -5.36 -8.19 -11.84
N VAL A 247 -5.57 -7.19 -10.98
CA VAL A 247 -5.28 -7.29 -9.53
C VAL A 247 -6.45 -7.96 -8.81
N GLN A 248 -6.11 -8.83 -7.85
CA GLN A 248 -7.06 -9.59 -7.04
C GLN A 248 -7.15 -9.09 -5.59
N ILE A 249 -6.07 -8.52 -5.03
CA ILE A 249 -6.01 -8.12 -3.62
C ILE A 249 -6.05 -6.59 -3.52
N PHE A 250 -7.01 -6.08 -2.75
CA PHE A 250 -7.21 -4.64 -2.50
C PHE A 250 -7.26 -4.36 -1.00
N LEU A 251 -6.43 -3.44 -0.55
CA LEU A 251 -6.31 -3.01 0.84
C LEU A 251 -6.74 -1.55 0.92
N ILE A 252 -7.87 -1.23 1.57
CA ILE A 252 -8.38 0.14 1.67
C ILE A 252 -8.07 0.67 3.07
N ASN A 253 -7.37 1.81 3.14
CA ASN A 253 -6.86 2.43 4.37
C ASN A 253 -5.98 1.50 5.23
N CYS A 254 -5.29 0.54 4.58
CA CYS A 254 -4.32 -0.36 5.20
C CYS A 254 -3.30 -0.88 4.15
N TYR A 255 -2.22 -1.50 4.62
CA TYR A 255 -1.14 -2.00 3.74
C TYR A 255 -0.47 -3.31 4.23
N ASP A 256 -0.42 -3.56 5.53
CA ASP A 256 0.11 -4.81 6.11
C ASP A 256 -0.98 -5.52 6.89
N VAL A 257 -1.59 -6.55 6.28
CA VAL A 257 -2.73 -7.29 6.85
C VAL A 257 -2.68 -8.75 6.44
N ASP A 258 -2.85 -9.64 7.43
CA ASP A 258 -2.93 -11.09 7.25
C ASP A 258 -4.19 -11.51 6.46
N LEU A 259 -4.01 -12.21 5.34
CA LEU A 259 -5.10 -12.68 4.47
C LEU A 259 -5.58 -14.11 4.78
N ASP A 260 -4.93 -14.86 5.69
CA ASP A 260 -5.38 -16.19 6.10
C ASP A 260 -6.85 -16.24 6.60
N PRO A 261 -7.44 -15.20 7.24
CA PRO A 261 -8.84 -15.20 7.65
C PRO A 261 -9.84 -15.44 6.51
N ILE A 262 -9.50 -15.04 5.27
CA ILE A 262 -10.39 -15.06 4.09
C ILE A 262 -9.92 -16.03 2.98
N LYS A 263 -8.63 -16.41 3.00
CA LYS A 263 -7.94 -17.27 2.02
C LYS A 263 -8.69 -18.54 1.62
N ALA A 264 -9.28 -19.26 2.58
CA ALA A 264 -10.03 -20.49 2.31
C ALA A 264 -11.27 -20.26 1.43
N ALA A 265 -12.00 -19.15 1.62
CA ALA A 265 -13.15 -18.80 0.78
C ALA A 265 -12.74 -18.28 -0.59
N PHE A 266 -11.61 -17.57 -0.66
CA PHE A 266 -11.02 -17.13 -1.93
C PHE A 266 -10.68 -18.34 -2.82
N ILE A 267 -9.95 -19.32 -2.28
CA ILE A 267 -9.56 -20.57 -2.98
C ILE A 267 -10.79 -21.41 -3.36
N ALA A 268 -11.81 -21.46 -2.50
CA ALA A 268 -13.04 -22.22 -2.74
C ALA A 268 -14.05 -21.54 -3.69
N ASP A 269 -13.68 -20.42 -4.32
CA ASP A 269 -14.53 -19.59 -5.19
C ASP A 269 -15.87 -19.13 -4.54
N LYS A 270 -15.87 -18.94 -3.21
CA LYS A 270 -17.06 -18.53 -2.45
C LYS A 270 -16.98 -17.06 -2.07
N ASN A 271 -18.04 -16.30 -2.36
CA ASN A 271 -18.21 -14.99 -1.72
C ASN A 271 -18.33 -15.20 -0.19
N MET A 272 -17.58 -14.42 0.57
CA MET A 272 -17.57 -14.46 2.04
C MET A 272 -17.26 -13.07 2.56
N VAL A 273 -17.90 -12.68 3.66
CA VAL A 273 -17.56 -11.51 4.47
C VAL A 273 -17.18 -12.01 5.86
N LYS A 274 -16.14 -11.44 6.46
CA LYS A 274 -15.66 -11.81 7.80
C LYS A 274 -14.99 -10.63 8.47
N VAL A 275 -15.28 -10.43 9.75
CA VAL A 275 -14.55 -9.47 10.60
C VAL A 275 -13.52 -10.23 11.44
N TYR A 276 -12.26 -9.76 11.44
CA TYR A 276 -11.20 -10.36 12.24
C TYR A 276 -10.16 -9.31 12.65
N ARG A 277 -9.80 -9.27 13.95
CA ARG A 277 -8.81 -8.34 14.53
C ARG A 277 -8.98 -6.85 14.12
N GLY A 278 -10.23 -6.37 14.04
CA GLY A 278 -10.51 -4.98 13.67
C GLY A 278 -10.47 -4.69 12.17
N TYR A 279 -10.42 -5.70 11.31
CA TYR A 279 -10.52 -5.56 9.85
C TYR A 279 -11.75 -6.27 9.30
N HIS A 280 -12.43 -5.62 8.35
CA HIS A 280 -13.35 -6.24 7.39
C HIS A 280 -12.51 -6.98 6.36
N TYR A 281 -12.89 -8.22 6.07
CA TYR A 281 -12.41 -8.97 4.93
C TYR A 281 -13.61 -9.39 4.12
N GLU A 282 -13.53 -9.23 2.81
CA GLU A 282 -14.51 -9.82 1.91
C GLU A 282 -13.87 -10.41 0.67
N THR A 283 -14.58 -11.38 0.08
CA THR A 283 -14.34 -11.79 -1.29
C THR A 283 -15.59 -11.60 -2.13
N ILE A 284 -15.39 -11.01 -3.30
CA ILE A 284 -16.44 -10.74 -4.26
C ILE A 284 -16.05 -11.24 -5.65
N THR A 285 -17.04 -11.73 -6.39
CA THR A 285 -16.90 -12.04 -7.83
C THR A 285 -17.54 -10.92 -8.64
N PHE A 286 -16.74 -10.13 -9.34
CA PHE A 286 -17.22 -9.05 -10.21
C PHE A 286 -16.76 -9.31 -11.65
N ARG A 287 -17.70 -9.37 -12.61
CA ARG A 287 -17.41 -9.66 -14.04
C ARG A 287 -16.53 -10.92 -14.24
N LYS A 288 -16.80 -11.99 -13.48
CA LYS A 288 -16.02 -13.25 -13.43
C LYS A 288 -14.60 -13.13 -12.87
N LEU A 289 -14.21 -11.97 -12.33
CA LEU A 289 -12.94 -11.75 -11.65
C LEU A 289 -13.15 -11.85 -10.14
N ARG A 290 -12.30 -12.64 -9.48
CA ARG A 290 -12.30 -12.80 -8.02
C ARG A 290 -11.42 -11.75 -7.36
N LYS A 291 -11.95 -11.14 -6.30
CA LYS A 291 -11.29 -10.07 -5.57
C LYS A 291 -11.38 -10.30 -4.07
N VAL A 292 -10.29 -10.03 -3.37
CA VAL A 292 -10.21 -9.87 -1.92
C VAL A 292 -10.17 -8.38 -1.65
N ILE A 293 -11.04 -7.89 -0.75
CA ILE A 293 -11.05 -6.50 -0.31
C ILE A 293 -10.94 -6.51 1.22
N VAL A 294 -10.02 -5.71 1.76
CA VAL A 294 -9.76 -5.62 3.20
C VAL A 294 -9.71 -4.17 3.62
N PHE A 295 -10.35 -3.81 4.73
CA PHE A 295 -10.31 -2.46 5.30
C PHE A 295 -10.55 -2.46 6.82
N PRO A 296 -10.01 -1.50 7.58
CA PRO A 296 -10.23 -1.44 9.02
C PRO A 296 -11.70 -1.15 9.37
N ILE A 297 -12.20 -1.80 10.42
CA ILE A 297 -13.48 -1.49 11.07
C ILE A 297 -13.17 -0.87 12.44
N GLY A 298 -13.39 0.44 12.55
CA GLY A 298 -13.25 1.17 13.79
C GLY A 298 -13.56 2.65 13.58
N ASN A 299 -14.24 3.27 14.54
CA ASN A 299 -14.60 4.68 14.46
C ASN A 299 -13.34 5.54 14.68
N ILE A 300 -13.08 6.50 13.80
CA ILE A 300 -12.12 7.59 14.06
C ILE A 300 -12.70 8.61 15.07
N TRP A 301 -13.98 8.46 15.46
CA TRP A 301 -14.71 9.39 16.32
C TRP A 301 -15.53 8.67 17.39
N THR A 302 -15.03 8.64 18.62
CA THR A 302 -15.82 8.67 19.86
C THR A 302 -15.03 9.39 20.94
N ASP A 303 -14.99 10.72 20.87
CA ASP A 303 -14.88 11.60 22.03
C ASP A 303 -15.89 12.74 21.81
N GLN A 304 -16.80 12.91 22.78
CA GLN A 304 -17.69 14.07 22.97
C GLN A 304 -17.25 14.80 24.23
#